data_AF-A0A0N4T7W1-F1
#
_entry.id   AF-A0A0N4T7W1-F1
#
_cell.length_a   1.000
_cell.length_b   1.000
_cell.length_c   1.000
_cell.angle_alpha   90.00
_cell.angle_beta   90.00
_cell.angle_gamma   90.00
#
_symmetry.space_group_name_H-M   'P 1'
#
loop_
_entity.id
_entity.type
_entity.pdbx_description
1 polymer ?
#
loop_
_entity_poly.entity_id
_entity_poly.type
_entity_poly.pdbx_seq_one_letter_code
_entity_poly.pdbx_strand_id
1 'polypeptide(L)' 'MERKLSLWELSVFEFARKQYKNYLIDMEVIGTEILNQEMIKDGQKLAPFFAAGFFKYILLNF' A
#
# COMPACT_ATOMS: atom_id res chain seq x y z
N MET A 1 4.84 -11.94 19.23
CA MET A 1 5.00 -12.96 18.16
C MET A 1 4.55 -12.37 16.83
N GLU A 2 3.36 -11.77 16.79
CA GLU A 2 2.77 -11.06 15.63
C GLU A 2 3.72 -10.10 14.91
N ARG A 3 4.37 -9.17 15.62
CA ARG A 3 5.31 -8.22 14.99
C ARG A 3 6.44 -8.90 14.19
N LYS A 4 6.94 -10.04 14.66
CA LYS A 4 7.99 -10.79 13.94
C LYS A 4 7.42 -11.44 12.67
N LEU A 5 6.18 -11.90 12.72
CA LEU A 5 5.47 -12.45 11.57
C LEU A 5 5.17 -11.37 10.53
N SER A 6 4.70 -10.20 10.95
CA SER A 6 4.48 -9.05 10.05
C SER A 6 5.79 -8.59 9.38
N LEU A 7 6.89 -8.53 10.14
CA LEU A 7 8.19 -8.19 9.57
C LEU A 7 8.67 -9.23 8.55
N TRP A 8 8.48 -10.51 8.85
CA TRP A 8 8.81 -11.59 7.92
C TRP A 8 7.98 -11.51 6.64
N GLU A 9 6.66 -11.34 6.76
CA GLU A 9 5.72 -11.22 5.64
C GLU A 9 6.14 -10.08 4.69
N LEU A 10 6.34 -8.89 5.24
CA LEU A 10 6.75 -7.72 4.47
C LEU A 10 8.12 -7.90 3.82
N SER A 11 9.06 -8.54 4.51
CA SER A 11 10.42 -8.77 3.99
C SER A 11 10.42 -9.75 2.81
N VAL A 12 9.62 -10.83 2.91
CA VAL A 12 9.46 -11.80 1.82
C VAL A 12 8.75 -11.18 0.62
N PHE A 13 7.74 -10.36 0.86
CA PHE A 13 7.07 -9.59 -0.20
C PHE A 13 8.02 -8.64 -0.94
N GLU A 14 8.85 -7.90 -0.20
CA GLU A 14 9.85 -7.03 -0.82
C GLU A 14 10.89 -7.81 -1.63
N PHE A 15 11.34 -8.96 -1.12
CA PHE A 15 12.24 -9.85 -1.84
C PHE A 15 11.62 -10.34 -3.14
N ALA A 16 10.40 -10.88 -3.09
CA ALA A 16 9.66 -11.39 -4.24
C ALA A 16 9.51 -10.31 -5.33
N ARG A 17 9.21 -9.06 -4.96
CA ARG A 17 9.03 -7.97 -5.92
C ARG A 17 10.30 -7.38 -6.49
N LYS A 18 11.35 -7.23 -5.66
CA LYS A 18 12.53 -6.42 -6.03
C LYS A 18 13.74 -7.27 -6.39
N GLN A 19 13.89 -8.44 -5.78
CA GLN A 19 15.11 -9.23 -5.83
C GLN A 19 14.94 -10.55 -6.60
N TYR A 20 13.76 -11.18 -6.48
CA TYR A 20 13.47 -12.37 -7.26
C TYR A 20 13.28 -12.01 -8.73
N LYS A 21 14.14 -12.54 -9.60
CA LYS A 21 14.05 -12.39 -11.05
C LYS A 21 14.26 -13.75 -11.70
N ASN A 22 13.20 -14.29 -12.29
CA ASN A 22 13.24 -15.51 -13.08
C ASN A 22 12.36 -15.30 -14.33
N TYR A 23 12.80 -15.82 -15.47
CA TYR A 23 12.06 -15.62 -16.74
C TYR A 23 10.89 -16.60 -16.90
N LEU A 24 10.87 -17.70 -16.15
CA LEU A 24 9.89 -18.79 -16.25
C LEU A 24 8.89 -18.82 -15.10
N ILE A 25 9.29 -18.34 -13.93
CA ILE A 25 8.52 -18.48 -12.70
C ILE A 25 8.35 -17.09 -12.09
N ASP A 26 7.12 -16.76 -11.72
CA ASP A 26 6.80 -15.57 -10.94
C ASP A 26 6.53 -15.95 -9.48
N MET A 27 6.94 -15.09 -8.55
CA MET A 27 6.75 -15.28 -7.13
C MET A 27 5.74 -14.26 -6.62
N GLU A 28 4.52 -14.74 -6.36
CA GLU A 28 3.48 -13.94 -5.72
C GLU A 28 3.42 -14.23 -4.22
N VAL A 29 3.41 -13.16 -3.41
CA VAL A 29 3.32 -13.24 -1.95
C VAL A 29 2.13 -12.41 -1.51
N ILE A 30 1.20 -13.06 -0.81
CA ILE A 30 -0.06 -12.46 -0.35
C ILE A 30 -0.15 -12.62 1.15
N GLY A 31 -0.59 -11.57 1.84
CA GLY A 31 -0.77 -11.58 3.29
C GLY A 31 -1.56 -10.36 3.77
N THR A 32 -1.99 -10.43 5.02
CA THR A 32 -2.89 -9.43 5.61
C THR A 32 -2.21 -8.08 5.84
N GLU A 33 -0.93 -8.09 6.20
CA GLU A 33 -0.18 -6.85 6.42
C GLU A 33 0.17 -6.18 5.09
N ILE A 34 0.49 -6.99 4.06
CA ILE A 34 0.69 -6.50 2.70
C ILE A 34 -0.59 -5.82 2.17
N LEU A 35 -1.75 -6.47 2.35
CA LEU A 35 -3.04 -5.91 1.97
C LEU A 35 -3.31 -4.57 2.69
N ASN A 36 -3.08 -4.53 4.00
CA ASN A 36 -3.26 -3.33 4.80
C ASN A 36 -2.38 -2.16 4.31
N GLN A 37 -1.12 -2.42 3.96
CA GLN A 37 -0.22 -1.40 3.42
C GLN A 37 -0.68 -0.85 2.06
N GLU A 38 -1.11 -1.71 1.14
CA GLU A 38 -1.62 -1.25 -0.16
C GLU A 38 -2.93 -0.45 0.01
N MET A 39 -3.83 -0.86 0.92
CA MET A 39 -5.03 -0.08 1.26
C MET A 39 -4.71 1.31 1.81
N ILE A 40 -3.74 1.42 2.72
CA ILE A 40 -3.29 2.71 3.27
C ILE A 40 -2.69 3.58 2.17
N LYS A 41 -1.84 3.00 1.32
CA LYS A 41 -1.18 3.72 0.22
C LYS A 41 -2.20 4.24 -0.80
N ASP A 42 -3.21 3.45 -1.13
CA ASP A 42 -4.28 3.89 -2.01
C ASP A 42 -5.16 4.96 -1.34
N GLY A 43 -5.44 4.83 -0.05
CA GLY A 43 -6.10 5.88 0.75
C GLY A 43 -5.33 7.21 0.72
N GLN A 44 -4.00 7.18 0.85
CA GLN A 44 -3.15 8.38 0.77
C GLN A 44 -3.20 9.06 -0.60
N LYS A 45 -3.28 8.29 -1.70
CA LYS A 45 -3.46 8.87 -3.05
C LYS A 45 -4.79 9.59 -3.19
N LEU A 46 -5.83 9.15 -2.47
CA LEU A 46 -7.16 9.76 -2.51
C LEU A 46 -7.27 11.03 -1.65
N ALA A 47 -6.47 11.13 -0.58
CA ALA A 47 -6.46 12.27 0.34
C ALA A 47 -6.38 13.67 -0.33
N PRO A 48 -5.49 13.94 -1.31
CA PRO A 48 -5.44 15.26 -1.96
C PRO A 48 -6.71 15.60 -2.75
N PHE A 49 -7.41 14.61 -3.31
CA PHE A 49 -8.68 14.85 -4.01
C PHE A 49 -9.78 15.24 -3.03
N PHE A 50 -9.83 14.59 -1.86
CA PHE A 50 -10.73 15.00 -0.79
C PHE A 50 -10.42 16.42 -0.31
N ALA A 51 -9.15 16.75 -0.07
CA ALA A 51 -8.74 18.09 0.34
C ALA A 51 -9.15 19.15 -0.69
N ALA A 52 -8.90 18.92 -1.98
CA ALA A 52 -9.32 19.83 -3.05
C ALA A 52 -10.84 20.04 -3.08
N GLY A 53 -11.62 18.97 -2.88
CA GLY A 53 -13.08 19.05 -2.76
C GLY A 53 -13.54 19.90 -1.57
N PHE A 54 -12.93 19.71 -0.39
CA PHE A 54 -13.20 20.52 0.80
C PHE A 54 -12.83 21.99 0.60
N PHE A 55 -11.68 22.29 0.00
CA PHE A 55 -11.26 23.66 -0.31
C PHE A 55 -12.24 24.33 -1.27
N LYS A 56 -12.66 23.62 -2.33
CA LYS A 56 -13.66 24.13 -3.28
C LYS A 56 -14.99 24.43 -2.60
N TYR A 57 -15.43 23.56 -1.68
CA TYR A 57 -16.66 23.77 -0.92
C TYR A 57 -16.59 25.04 -0.07
N ILE A 58 -15.48 25.26 0.65
CA ILE A 58 -15.29 26.46 1.46
C ILE A 58 -15.26 27.72 0.58
N LEU A 59 -14.54 27.70 -0.53
CA LEU A 59 -14.38 28.86 -1.42
C LEU A 59 -15.70 29.28 -2.11
N LEU A 60 -16.65 28.36 -2.28
CA LEU A 60 -17.95 28.64 -2.91
C LEU A 60 -19.03 29.08 -1.90
N ASN A 61 -18.78 28.94 -0.59
CA ASN A 61 -19.74 29.24 0.47
C ASN A 61 -19.31 30.42 1.37
N PHE A 62 -18.30 31.17 0.97
CA PHE A 62 -17.85 32.45 1.54
C PHE A 62 -17.80 33.51 0.44
#